data_AF-K1QQ21-F1
#
_entry.id   AF-K1QQ21-F1
#
_cell.length_a   1.000
_cell.length_b   1.000
_cell.length_c   1.000
_cell.angle_alpha   90.00
_cell.angle_beta   90.00
_cell.angle_gamma   90.00
#
_symmetry.space_group_name_H-M   'P 1'
#
loop_
_entity.id
_entity.type
_entity.pdbx_description
1 polymer ?
#
loop_
_entity_poly.entity_id
_entity_poly.type
_entity_poly.pdbx_seq_one_letter_code
_entity_poly.pdbx_strand_id
1 'polypeptide(L)'
;MYGFTHKSAEHAFQYTKAVRCGYLDTAKTILEAKDALSAKRLGDKIRPNEQWADTRESVMTEIIENKCVQVQSFREKLRSVKKDTIFAESTYNDTWGTGLNKEATENTKIEAWPGKNLFGQIISKISKKIRKWKKSDQWSKPSQKQQSKVNTK
;
A
#
# COMPACT_ATOMS: atom_id res chain seq x y z
N MET A 1 6.14 7.77 9.94
CA MET A 1 6.50 6.78 10.98
C MET A 1 7.78 7.24 11.66
N TYR A 2 7.78 7.39 12.99
CA TYR A 2 8.96 7.71 13.81
C TYR A 2 9.79 8.95 13.39
N GLY A 3 9.22 9.92 12.66
CA GLY A 3 9.94 11.12 12.22
C GLY A 3 11.00 10.91 11.13
N PHE A 4 11.13 9.71 10.57
CA PHE A 4 12.12 9.41 9.52
C PHE A 4 11.51 9.41 8.11
N THR A 5 12.31 9.86 7.14
CA THR A 5 12.03 9.66 5.72
C THR A 5 12.59 8.30 5.28
N HIS A 6 11.72 7.42 4.81
CA HIS A 6 12.10 6.09 4.34
C HIS A 6 12.22 6.05 2.82
N LYS A 7 13.25 5.39 2.30
CA LYS A 7 13.49 5.23 0.85
C LYS A 7 12.39 4.42 0.14
N SER A 8 11.71 3.53 0.86
CA SER A 8 10.58 2.76 0.34
C SER A 8 9.63 2.31 1.47
N ALA A 9 8.46 1.81 1.07
CA ALA A 9 7.53 1.16 2.00
C ALA A 9 8.17 -0.03 2.74
N GLU A 10 9.02 -0.79 2.05
CA GLU A 10 9.75 -1.91 2.66
C GLU A 10 10.71 -1.45 3.76
N HIS A 11 11.43 -0.33 3.56
CA HIS A 11 12.27 0.26 4.60
C HIS A 11 11.43 0.62 5.83
N ALA A 12 10.29 1.30 5.64
CA ALA A 12 9.42 1.68 6.75
C ALA A 12 8.87 0.45 7.50
N PHE A 13 8.48 -0.60 6.75
CA PHE A 13 7.92 -1.81 7.31
C PHE A 13 8.94 -2.59 8.14
N GLN A 14 10.13 -2.86 7.58
CA GLN A 14 11.17 -3.61 8.26
C GLN A 14 11.82 -2.81 9.40
N TYR A 15 11.94 -1.48 9.25
CA TYR A 15 12.37 -0.60 10.34
C TYR A 15 11.41 -0.69 11.53
N THR A 16 10.10 -0.58 11.26
CA THR A 16 9.09 -0.67 12.32
C THR A 16 9.09 -2.05 12.98
N LYS A 17 9.27 -3.13 12.19
CA LYS A 17 9.46 -4.49 12.70
C LYS A 17 10.64 -4.55 13.66
N ALA A 18 11.80 -4.04 13.24
CA ALA A 18 13.03 -4.04 14.02
C ALA A 18 12.87 -3.31 15.36
N VAL A 19 12.32 -2.10 15.33
CA VAL A 19 12.06 -1.31 16.55
C VAL A 19 11.13 -2.06 17.50
N ARG A 20 9.99 -2.59 17.01
CA ARG A 20 9.00 -3.28 17.85
C ARG A 20 9.47 -4.64 18.37
N CYS A 21 10.42 -5.28 17.70
CA CYS A 21 11.02 -6.53 18.15
C CYS A 21 12.28 -6.30 19.00
N GLY A 22 12.71 -5.05 19.24
CA GLY A 22 13.90 -4.72 20.04
C GLY A 22 15.24 -4.80 19.30
N TYR A 23 15.24 -4.95 17.97
CA TYR A 23 16.45 -5.06 17.15
C TYR A 23 16.94 -3.68 16.67
N LEU A 24 17.36 -2.81 17.59
CA LEU A 24 17.68 -1.41 17.29
C LEU A 24 18.86 -1.23 16.32
N ASP A 25 19.93 -2.04 16.44
CA ASP A 25 21.05 -2.01 15.49
C ASP A 25 20.62 -2.43 14.08
N THR A 26 19.72 -3.42 14.00
CA THR A 26 19.13 -3.83 12.72
C THR A 26 18.23 -2.73 12.16
N ALA A 27 17.50 -2.00 13.00
CA ALA A 27 16.69 -0.86 12.57
C ALA A 27 17.57 0.23 11.92
N LYS A 28 18.72 0.55 12.53
CA LYS A 28 19.67 1.52 11.99
C LYS A 28 20.21 1.07 10.62
N THR A 29 20.65 -0.18 10.50
CA THR A 29 21.15 -0.71 9.22
C THR A 29 20.07 -0.80 8.15
N ILE A 30 18.81 -1.08 8.52
CA ILE A 30 17.67 -1.02 7.59
C ILE A 30 17.47 0.41 7.06
N LEU A 31 17.59 1.43 7.89
CA LEU A 31 17.44 2.83 7.45
C LEU A 31 18.53 3.22 6.43
N GLU A 32 19.74 2.71 6.63
CA GLU A 32 20.91 2.96 5.78
C GLU A 32 20.91 2.13 4.48
N ALA A 33 20.19 1.01 4.45
CA ALA A 33 20.15 0.07 3.32
C ALA A 33 19.94 0.75 1.96
N LYS A 34 20.65 0.27 0.94
CA LYS A 34 20.67 0.91 -0.39
C LYS A 34 19.32 0.85 -1.10
N ASP A 35 18.64 -0.28 -0.98
CA ASP A 35 17.42 -0.59 -1.73
C ASP A 35 16.45 -1.44 -0.91
N ALA A 36 15.22 -1.56 -1.41
CA ALA A 36 14.14 -2.27 -0.73
C ALA A 36 14.47 -3.76 -0.50
N LEU A 37 15.19 -4.39 -1.44
CA LEU A 37 15.57 -5.80 -1.32
C LEU A 37 16.56 -5.99 -0.16
N SER A 38 17.52 -5.07 -0.02
CA SER A 38 18.48 -5.07 1.08
C SER A 38 17.79 -4.87 2.43
N ALA A 39 16.85 -3.91 2.52
CA ALA A 39 16.03 -3.69 3.72
C ALA A 39 15.22 -4.95 4.09
N LYS A 40 14.60 -5.61 3.09
CA LYS A 40 13.88 -6.87 3.27
C LYS A 40 14.77 -7.97 3.84
N ARG A 41 15.94 -8.20 3.24
CA ARG A 41 16.89 -9.23 3.68
C ARG A 41 17.37 -9.03 5.11
N LEU A 42 17.56 -7.78 5.54
CA LEU A 42 17.87 -7.45 6.93
C LEU A 42 16.67 -7.75 7.84
N GLY A 43 15.47 -7.35 7.42
CA GLY A 43 14.23 -7.59 8.15
C GLY A 43 13.84 -9.07 8.31
N ASP A 44 14.21 -9.91 7.36
CA ASP A 44 13.98 -11.37 7.38
C ASP A 44 14.78 -12.07 8.49
N LYS A 45 15.88 -11.45 8.99
CA LYS A 45 16.67 -11.98 10.12
C LYS A 45 16.05 -11.70 11.49
N ILE A 46 15.04 -10.83 11.56
CA ILE A 46 14.39 -10.44 12.81
C ILE A 46 13.37 -11.50 13.19
N ARG A 47 13.51 -12.07 14.40
CA ARG A 47 12.51 -12.97 14.98
C ARG A 47 11.29 -12.15 15.42
N PRO A 48 10.10 -12.37 14.83
CA PRO A 48 8.91 -11.63 15.21
C PRO A 48 8.44 -12.02 16.62
N ASN A 49 7.98 -11.04 17.40
CA ASN A 49 7.25 -11.25 18.65
C ASN A 49 5.73 -11.16 18.42
N GLU A 50 4.95 -11.50 19.44
CA GLU A 50 3.48 -11.48 19.39
C GLU A 50 2.94 -10.08 19.03
N GLN A 51 3.50 -9.04 19.65
CA GLN A 51 3.13 -7.65 19.33
C GLN A 51 3.29 -7.33 17.83
N TRP A 52 4.35 -7.79 17.19
CA TRP A 52 4.54 -7.60 15.74
C TRP A 52 3.53 -8.41 14.94
N ALA A 53 3.26 -9.65 15.33
CA ALA A 53 2.28 -10.51 14.66
C ALA A 53 0.89 -9.85 14.61
N ASP A 54 0.48 -9.20 15.70
CA ASP A 54 -0.81 -8.54 15.85
C ASP A 54 -0.90 -7.20 15.11
N THR A 55 0.24 -6.51 14.94
CA THR A 55 0.24 -5.12 14.47
C THR A 55 0.77 -4.93 13.05
N ARG A 56 1.36 -5.96 12.42
CA ARG A 56 1.95 -5.84 11.08
C ARG A 56 0.97 -5.39 10.00
N GLU A 57 -0.29 -5.81 10.07
CA GLU A 57 -1.31 -5.40 9.08
C GLU A 57 -1.63 -3.91 9.20
N SER A 58 -1.81 -3.40 10.43
CA SER A 58 -2.10 -2.00 10.67
C SER A 58 -0.91 -1.11 10.29
N VAL A 59 0.31 -1.55 10.59
CA VAL A 59 1.55 -0.89 10.16
C VAL A 59 1.64 -0.80 8.64
N MET A 60 1.41 -1.90 7.91
CA MET A 60 1.42 -1.87 6.45
C MET A 60 0.34 -0.95 5.88
N THR A 61 -0.86 -0.98 6.47
CA THR A 61 -1.97 -0.09 6.10
C THR A 61 -1.56 1.38 6.25
N GLU A 62 -1.01 1.77 7.40
CA GLU A 62 -0.53 3.13 7.65
C GLU A 62 0.56 3.55 6.64
N ILE A 63 1.50 2.67 6.32
CA ILE A 63 2.57 2.93 5.35
C ILE A 63 1.97 3.22 3.96
N ILE A 64 1.00 2.42 3.50
CA ILE A 64 0.38 2.62 2.19
C ILE A 64 -0.51 3.88 2.18
N GLU A 65 -1.23 4.17 3.26
CA GLU A 65 -2.00 5.41 3.38
C GLU A 65 -1.08 6.63 3.32
N ASN A 66 0.02 6.63 4.07
CA ASN A 66 1.03 7.68 4.02
C ASN A 66 1.66 7.80 2.62
N LYS A 67 1.95 6.68 1.95
CA LYS A 67 2.44 6.68 0.56
C LYS A 67 1.44 7.31 -0.40
N CYS A 68 0.13 7.11 -0.20
CA CYS A 68 -0.89 7.79 -0.99
C CYS A 68 -0.93 9.31 -0.75
N VAL A 69 -0.62 9.76 0.47
CA VAL A 69 -0.55 11.20 0.76
C VAL A 69 0.70 11.81 0.11
N GLN A 70 1.85 11.15 0.26
CA GLN A 70 3.15 11.67 -0.14
C GLN A 70 3.47 11.51 -1.63
N VAL A 71 2.97 10.44 -2.27
CA VAL A 71 3.31 10.08 -3.66
C VAL A 71 2.08 10.22 -4.55
N GLN A 72 1.97 11.37 -5.22
CA GLN A 72 0.81 11.71 -6.05
C GLN A 72 0.54 10.68 -7.16
N SER A 73 1.57 10.23 -7.87
CA SER A 73 1.41 9.25 -8.96
C SER A 73 0.85 7.91 -8.47
N PHE A 74 1.27 7.45 -7.28
CA PHE A 74 0.75 6.25 -6.65
C PHE A 74 -0.73 6.40 -6.28
N ARG A 75 -1.09 7.53 -5.66
CA ARG A 75 -2.49 7.86 -5.33
C ARG A 75 -3.37 7.92 -6.55
N GLU A 76 -2.91 8.57 -7.62
CA GLU A 76 -3.67 8.72 -8.86
C GLU A 76 -3.88 7.39 -9.56
N LYS A 77 -2.85 6.54 -9.60
CA LYS A 77 -2.96 5.17 -10.13
C LYS A 77 -4.01 4.37 -9.37
N LEU A 78 -4.04 4.44 -8.04
CA LEU A 78 -5.07 3.77 -7.23
C LEU A 78 -6.46 4.39 -7.35
N ARG A 79 -6.56 5.68 -7.69
CA ARG A 79 -7.84 6.37 -7.95
C ARG A 79 -8.43 6.00 -9.30
N SER A 80 -7.59 5.71 -10.29
CA SER A 80 -8.03 5.49 -11.68
C SER A 80 -8.47 4.07 -11.98
N VAL A 81 -8.22 3.09 -11.10
CA VAL A 81 -8.64 1.71 -11.33
C VAL A 81 -10.18 1.58 -11.33
N LYS A 82 -10.68 0.54 -11.99
CA LYS A 82 -12.11 0.21 -12.00
C LYS A 82 -12.56 -0.21 -10.59
N LYS A 83 -13.86 -0.05 -10.29
CA LYS A 83 -14.42 -0.34 -8.96
C LYS A 83 -14.16 -1.78 -8.52
N ASP A 84 -14.22 -2.71 -9.47
CA ASP A 84 -14.16 -4.16 -9.23
C ASP A 84 -12.77 -4.73 -9.58
N THR A 85 -11.75 -3.87 -9.67
CA THR A 85 -10.36 -4.30 -9.83
C THR A 85 -9.91 -5.08 -8.59
N ILE A 86 -9.39 -6.29 -8.83
CA ILE A 86 -8.70 -7.10 -7.83
C ILE A 86 -7.22 -6.73 -7.84
N PHE A 87 -6.68 -6.51 -6.64
CA PHE A 87 -5.25 -6.31 -6.44
C PHE A 87 -4.66 -7.61 -5.92
N ALA A 88 -3.54 -8.03 -6.51
CA ALA A 88 -2.87 -9.27 -6.17
C ALA A 88 -1.38 -9.02 -5.94
N GLU A 89 -0.84 -9.56 -4.84
CA GLU A 89 0.60 -9.72 -4.68
C GLU A 89 0.98 -11.14 -5.13
N SER A 90 1.42 -11.24 -6.39
CA SER A 90 1.73 -12.52 -7.03
C SER A 90 3.10 -13.06 -6.58
N THR A 91 3.17 -13.51 -5.33
CA THR A 91 4.34 -14.16 -4.74
C THR A 91 3.93 -15.47 -4.08
N TYR A 92 4.89 -16.38 -3.88
CA TYR A 92 4.72 -17.63 -3.12
C TYR A 92 4.57 -17.42 -1.60
N ASN A 93 4.19 -16.23 -1.15
CA ASN A 93 3.90 -15.95 0.25
C ASN A 93 2.42 -16.21 0.52
N ASP A 94 2.10 -17.22 1.33
CA ASP A 94 0.71 -17.61 1.58
C ASP A 94 -0.07 -16.65 2.51
N THR A 95 0.60 -15.66 3.08
CA THR A 95 -0.03 -14.68 3.97
C THR A 95 -0.25 -13.35 3.26
N TRP A 96 0.82 -12.74 2.74
CA TRP A 96 0.77 -11.44 2.09
C TRP A 96 0.36 -11.54 0.63
N GLY A 97 0.80 -12.59 -0.06
CA GLY A 97 0.57 -12.83 -1.48
C GLY A 97 -0.48 -13.89 -1.77
N THR A 98 -0.62 -14.18 -3.07
CA THR A 98 -1.54 -15.20 -3.60
C THR A 98 -1.03 -16.63 -3.44
N GLY A 99 0.21 -16.82 -2.99
CA GLY A 99 0.88 -18.12 -2.95
C GLY A 99 1.26 -18.64 -4.35
N LEU A 100 1.17 -17.79 -5.37
CA LEU A 100 1.40 -18.12 -6.77
C LEU A 100 2.32 -17.09 -7.42
N ASN A 101 3.02 -17.49 -8.49
CA ASN A 101 3.69 -16.52 -9.36
C ASN A 101 2.66 -15.70 -10.16
N LYS A 102 3.14 -14.74 -10.95
CA LYS A 102 2.29 -13.85 -11.75
C LYS A 102 1.36 -14.61 -12.71
N GLU A 103 1.91 -15.50 -13.51
CA GLU A 103 1.17 -16.25 -14.52
C GLU A 103 0.08 -17.14 -13.89
N ALA A 104 0.43 -17.90 -12.85
CA ALA A 104 -0.52 -18.74 -12.15
C ALA A 104 -1.58 -17.90 -11.41
N THR A 105 -1.22 -16.73 -10.86
CA THR A 105 -2.19 -15.81 -10.25
C THR A 105 -3.23 -15.33 -11.25
N GLU A 106 -2.82 -14.98 -12.47
CA GLU A 106 -3.71 -14.50 -13.53
C GLU A 106 -4.64 -15.60 -14.08
N ASN A 107 -4.18 -16.87 -14.04
CA ASN A 107 -4.92 -18.02 -14.58
C ASN A 107 -5.67 -18.85 -13.52
N THR A 108 -5.54 -18.52 -12.24
CA THR A 108 -6.24 -19.21 -11.14
C THR A 108 -7.36 -18.32 -10.61
N LYS A 109 -8.56 -18.90 -10.43
CA LYS A 109 -9.67 -18.20 -9.78
C LYS A 109 -9.27 -17.76 -8.37
N ILE A 110 -9.75 -16.60 -7.94
CA ILE A 110 -9.34 -15.97 -6.67
C ILE A 110 -9.62 -16.88 -5.48
N GLU A 111 -10.75 -17.60 -5.52
CA GLU A 111 -11.18 -18.54 -4.49
C GLU A 111 -10.27 -19.77 -4.38
N ALA A 112 -9.46 -20.01 -5.41
CA ALA A 112 -8.50 -21.10 -5.49
C ALA A 112 -7.05 -20.64 -5.27
N TRP A 113 -6.81 -19.36 -4.93
CA TRP A 113 -5.47 -18.94 -4.53
C TRP A 113 -5.10 -19.58 -3.18
N PRO A 114 -3.94 -20.26 -3.08
CA PRO A 114 -3.49 -20.85 -1.82
C PRO A 114 -3.14 -19.81 -0.76
N GLY A 115 -2.69 -18.62 -1.17
CA GLY A 115 -2.36 -17.52 -0.28
C GLY A 115 -3.52 -16.57 0.00
N LYS A 116 -3.48 -15.93 1.18
CA LYS A 116 -4.52 -15.01 1.67
C LYS A 116 -4.56 -13.67 0.93
N ASN A 117 -3.51 -13.32 0.19
CA ASN A 117 -3.36 -12.06 -0.54
C ASN A 117 -3.66 -10.82 0.33
N LEU A 118 -3.18 -10.82 1.58
CA LEU A 118 -3.47 -9.75 2.54
C LEU A 118 -3.06 -8.37 2.02
N PHE A 119 -1.93 -8.26 1.31
CA PHE A 119 -1.50 -6.98 0.75
C PHE A 119 -2.50 -6.47 -0.29
N GLY A 120 -2.97 -7.33 -1.19
CA GLY A 120 -4.01 -6.99 -2.17
C GLY A 120 -5.30 -6.50 -1.51
N GLN A 121 -5.70 -7.11 -0.39
CA GLN A 121 -6.86 -6.67 0.39
C GLN A 121 -6.66 -5.26 0.99
N ILE A 122 -5.47 -4.95 1.53
CA ILE A 122 -5.11 -3.62 2.04
C ILE A 122 -5.19 -2.58 0.91
N ILE A 123 -4.57 -2.85 -0.24
CA ILE A 123 -4.62 -1.94 -1.40
C ILE A 123 -6.07 -1.72 -1.86
N SER A 124 -6.90 -2.77 -1.88
CA SER A 124 -8.32 -2.66 -2.24
C SER A 124 -9.09 -1.76 -1.26
N LYS A 125 -8.92 -1.93 0.05
CA LYS A 125 -9.54 -1.08 1.09
C LYS A 125 -9.15 0.39 0.91
N ILE A 126 -7.86 0.65 0.70
CA ILE A 126 -7.33 2.02 0.53
C ILE A 126 -7.80 2.64 -0.79
N SER A 127 -7.79 1.91 -1.90
CA SER A 127 -8.33 2.40 -3.19
C SER A 127 -9.80 2.80 -3.08
N LYS A 128 -10.63 2.00 -2.38
CA LYS A 128 -12.03 2.33 -2.11
C LYS A 128 -12.17 3.62 -1.28
N LYS A 129 -11.37 3.78 -0.21
CA LYS A 129 -11.35 4.99 0.64
C LYS A 129 -11.01 6.24 -0.17
N ILE A 130 -9.92 6.19 -0.94
CA ILE A 130 -9.42 7.33 -1.71
C ILE A 130 -10.38 7.73 -2.85
N ARG A 131 -11.08 6.78 -3.46
CA ARG A 131 -12.11 7.06 -4.49
C ARG A 131 -13.33 7.77 -3.92
N LYS A 132 -13.75 7.44 -2.69
CA LYS A 132 -14.86 8.14 -2.02
C LYS A 132 -14.54 9.62 -1.81
N TRP A 133 -13.32 9.95 -1.38
CA TRP A 133 -12.88 11.34 -1.22
C TRP A 133 -12.89 12.11 -2.56
N LYS A 134 -12.48 11.49 -3.67
CA LYS A 134 -12.58 12.14 -5.00
C LYS A 134 -14.03 12.50 -5.38
N LYS A 135 -15.02 11.71 -4.95
CA LYS A 135 -16.43 12.01 -5.22
C LYS A 135 -16.91 13.18 -4.37
N SER A 136 -16.52 13.26 -3.09
CA SER A 136 -16.83 14.42 -2.25
C SER A 136 -16.18 15.69 -2.80
N ASP A 137 -14.91 15.64 -3.20
CA ASP A 137 -14.16 16.78 -3.75
C ASP A 137 -14.76 17.30 -5.08
N GLN A 138 -15.39 16.42 -5.87
CA GLN A 138 -16.09 16.82 -7.09
C GLN A 138 -17.46 17.44 -6.80
N TRP A 139 -18.17 16.93 -5.80
CA TRP A 139 -19.49 17.45 -5.40
C TRP A 139 -19.40 18.84 -4.78
N SER A 140 -18.30 19.15 -4.09
CA SER A 140 -18.07 20.46 -3.46
C SER A 140 -17.53 21.55 -4.39
N LYS A 141 -17.34 21.28 -5.70
CA LYS A 141 -17.01 22.33 -6.67
C LYS A 141 -18.29 22.98 -7.21
N PRO A 142 -18.50 24.31 -7.06
CA PRO A 142 -19.61 25.00 -7.69
C PRO A 142 -19.47 24.87 -9.21
N SER A 143 -20.53 24.40 -9.87
CA SER A 143 -20.59 24.33 -11.32
C SER A 143 -20.62 25.76 -11.87
N GLN A 144 -19.48 26.27 -12.37
CA GLN A 144 -19.47 27.49 -13.18
C GLN A 144 -20.25 27.22 -14.47
N LYS A 145 -21.54 27.55 -14.48
CA LYS A 145 -22.35 27.62 -15.70
C LYS A 145 -21.74 28.70 -16.60
N GLN A 146 -21.22 28.30 -17.76
CA GLN A 146 -20.91 29.22 -18.85
C GLN A 146 -22.19 29.99 -19.21
N GLN A 147 -22.17 31.31 -19.02
CA GLN A 147 -23.20 32.19 -19.57
C GLN A 147 -23.10 32.15 -21.10
N SER A 148 -24.15 31.63 -21.73
CA SER A 148 -24.37 31.76 -23.17
C SER A 148 -24.43 33.23 -23.55
N LYS A 149 -23.52 33.67 -24.43
CA LYS A 149 -23.59 34.99 -25.07
C LYS A 149 -24.91 35.09 -25.83
N VAL A 150 -25.79 35.97 -25.36
CA VAL A 150 -27.00 36.39 -26.09
C VAL A 150 -26.54 37.27 -27.24
N ASN A 151 -26.71 36.79 -28.47
CA ASN A 151 -26.62 37.60 -29.67
C ASN A 151 -27.81 38.58 -29.67
N THR A 152 -27.53 39.88 -29.76
CA THR A 152 -28.56 40.87 -30.09
C THR A 152 -28.25 41.41 -31.48
N LYS A 153 -29.31 41.52 -32.27
CA LYS A 153 -29.34 41.93 -33.68
C LYS A 153 -28.75 43.31 -33.93
#